data_AF-A0A0C9TB12-F1
#
_entry.id   AF-A0A0C9TB12-F1
#
_cell.length_a   1.000
_cell.length_b   1.000
_cell.length_c   1.000
_cell.angle_alpha   90.00
_cell.angle_beta   90.00
_cell.angle_gamma   90.00
#
_symmetry.space_group_name_H-M   'P 1'
#
loop_
_entity.id
_entity.type
_entity.pdbx_description
1 polymer ?
#
loop_
_entity_poly.entity_id
_entity_poly.type
_entity_poly.pdbx_seq_one_letter_code
_entity_poly.pdbx_strand_id
1 'polypeptide(L)' 'MSTIECVDRTLRDLLNRDAPFGGIAVVFGGDFRQTLPVVPHGSREQIVGATLCRSRIWQHLRVRHLHENM' A
#
# COMPACT_ATOMS: atom_id res chain seq x y z
N MET A 1 -4.14 -10.62 -2.47
CA MET A 1 -4.17 -9.23 -2.98
C MET A 1 -4.38 -8.34 -1.79
N SER A 2 -3.47 -7.41 -1.53
CA SER A 2 -3.60 -6.49 -0.39
C SER A 2 -4.71 -5.46 -0.65
N THR A 3 -5.26 -4.85 0.41
CA THR A 3 -6.27 -3.78 0.27
C THR A 3 -5.81 -2.65 -0.65
N ILE A 4 -4.52 -2.33 -0.62
CA ILE A 4 -3.92 -1.25 -1.41
C ILE A 4 -3.91 -1.61 -2.90
N GLU A 5 -3.67 -2.89 -3.24
CA GLU A 5 -3.77 -3.37 -4.61
C GLU A 5 -5.20 -3.35 -5.13
N CYS A 6 -6.18 -3.65 -4.27
CA CYS A 6 -7.59 -3.54 -4.64
C CYS A 6 -7.96 -2.10 -4.98
N VAL A 7 -7.50 -1.13 -4.18
CA VAL A 7 -7.72 0.30 -4.46
C VAL A 7 -7.06 0.71 -5.78
N ASP A 8 -5.81 0.32 -6.02
CA ASP A 8 -5.10 0.57 -7.29
C ASP A 8 -5.87 0.01 -8.49
N ARG A 9 -6.30 -1.26 -8.43
CA ARG A 9 -7.11 -1.88 -9.50
C ARG A 9 -8.42 -1.13 -9.73
N THR A 10 -9.17 -0.85 -8.66
CA THR A 10 -10.44 -0.14 -8.76
C THR A 10 -10.27 1.23 -9.42
N LEU A 11 -9.22 1.98 -9.07
CA LEU A 11 -8.98 3.30 -9.69
C LEU A 11 -8.53 3.21 -11.15
N ARG A 12 -7.75 2.19 -11.52
CA ARG A 12 -7.40 1.93 -12.93
C ARG A 12 -8.64 1.61 -13.76
N ASP A 13 -9.52 0.77 -13.22
CA ASP A 13 -10.76 0.36 -13.88
C ASP A 13 -11.71 1.55 -14.04
N LEU A 14 -11.94 2.33 -12.97
CA LEU A 14 -12.84 3.49 -12.98
C LEU A 14 -12.36 4.61 -13.89
N LEU A 15 -11.04 4.85 -13.96
CA LEU A 15 -10.47 5.92 -14.77
C LEU A 15 -10.08 5.46 -16.18
N ASN A 16 -10.24 4.17 -16.47
CA ASN A 16 -9.82 3.52 -17.72
C ASN A 16 -8.37 3.88 -18.11
N ARG A 17 -7.45 3.79 -17.14
CA ARG A 17 -6.03 4.14 -17.30
C ARG A 17 -5.15 3.08 -16.64
N ASP A 18 -4.25 2.50 -17.42
CA ASP A 18 -3.23 1.59 -16.91
C ASP A 18 -2.01 2.33 -16.37
N ALA A 19 -2.25 3.17 -15.37
CA ALA A 19 -1.23 3.82 -14.57
C ALA A 19 -1.49 3.50 -13.09
N PRO A 20 -0.48 3.49 -12.21
CA PRO A 20 -0.69 3.31 -10.77
C PRO A 20 -1.80 4.25 -10.25
N PHE A 21 -2.79 3.68 -9.56
CA PHE A 21 -3.98 4.39 -9.04
C PHE A 21 -4.75 5.19 -10.12
N GLY A 22 -4.76 4.71 -11.36
CA GLY A 22 -5.39 5.39 -12.50
C GLY A 22 -4.77 6.75 -12.84
N GLY A 23 -3.54 7.01 -12.38
CA GLY A 23 -2.83 8.28 -12.58
C GLY A 23 -3.13 9.35 -11.53
N ILE A 24 -3.86 9.02 -10.47
CA ILE A 24 -4.06 9.92 -9.33
C ILE A 24 -2.74 10.02 -8.55
N ALA A 25 -2.37 11.25 -8.17
CA ALA A 25 -1.27 11.47 -7.25
C ALA A 25 -1.66 10.97 -5.84
N VAL A 26 -0.96 9.94 -5.37
CA VAL A 26 -1.19 9.31 -4.06
C VAL A 26 0.03 9.49 -3.17
N VAL A 27 -0.20 9.91 -1.93
CA VAL A 27 0.83 9.98 -0.89
C VAL A 27 0.47 9.00 0.21
N PHE A 28 1.40 8.10 0.54
CA PHE A 28 1.29 7.23 1.70
C PHE A 28 1.99 7.90 2.89
N GLY A 29 1.30 7.96 4.02
CA GLY A 29 1.86 8.38 5.30
C GLY A 29 1.66 7.29 6.34
N GLY A 30 2.65 7.11 7.21
CA GLY A 30 2.58 6.14 8.31
C GLY A 30 3.94 5.90 8.94
N ASP A 31 3.95 5.19 10.06
CA ASP A 31 5.15 4.68 10.72
C ASP A 31 5.12 3.16 10.68
N PHE A 32 6.10 2.53 10.01
CA PHE A 32 6.21 1.07 9.92
C PHE A 32 6.50 0.39 11.27
N ARG A 33 6.80 1.16 12.32
CA ARG A 33 6.90 0.69 13.71
C ARG A 33 5.53 0.58 14.40
N GLN A 34 4.44 0.95 13.72
CA GLN A 34 3.08 0.66 14.18
C GLN A 34 2.69 -0.81 13.96
N THR A 35 1.51 -1.19 14.43
CA THR A 35 0.99 -2.56 14.32
C THR A 35 0.80 -2.98 12.87
N LEU A 36 1.09 -4.25 12.58
CA LEU A 36 0.84 -4.86 11.27
C LEU A 36 -0.67 -4.86 10.93
N PRO A 37 -1.04 -5.02 9.65
CA PRO A 37 -2.44 -5.15 9.25
C PRO A 37 -3.12 -6.32 9.97
N VAL A 38 -4.34 -6.09 10.44
CA VAL A 38 -5.14 -7.14 11.08
C VAL A 38 -5.77 -8.01 9.99
N VAL A 39 -5.44 -9.30 10.01
CA VAL A 39 -6.08 -10.32 9.18
C VAL A 39 -6.79 -11.29 10.14
N PRO A 40 -8.13 -11.26 10.24
CA PRO A 40 -8.87 -12.15 11.14
C PRO A 40 -8.55 -13.62 10.84
N HIS A 41 -8.16 -14.37 11.88
CA HIS A 41 -7.73 -15.78 11.76
C HIS A 41 -6.57 -16.00 10.78
N GLY A 42 -5.83 -14.93 10.45
CA GLY A 42 -4.75 -14.98 9.49
C GLY A 42 -3.49 -15.64 10.05
N SER A 43 -2.84 -16.45 9.24
CA SER A 43 -1.48 -16.90 9.51
C SER A 43 -0.50 -15.73 9.48
N ARG A 44 0.70 -15.95 10.04
CA ARG A 44 1.78 -14.96 10.01
C ARG A 44 2.12 -14.54 8.57
N GLU A 45 2.12 -15.49 7.64
CA GLU A 45 2.41 -15.27 6.23
C GLU A 45 1.32 -14.41 5.58
N GLN A 46 0.06 -14.63 5.94
CA GLN A 46 -1.06 -13.83 5.46
C GLN A 46 -0.99 -12.39 5.99
N ILE A 47 -0.69 -12.22 7.28
CA ILE A 47 -0.51 -10.89 7.91
C ILE A 47 0.65 -10.14 7.25
N VAL A 48 1.82 -10.77 7.11
CA VAL A 48 2.97 -10.16 6.45
C VAL A 48 2.67 -9.87 4.98
N GLY A 49 2.01 -10.78 4.28
CA GLY A 49 1.60 -10.62 2.88
C GLY A 49 0.61 -9.48 2.65
N ALA A 50 -0.17 -9.10 3.67
CA ALA A 50 -1.09 -7.96 3.60
C ALA A 50 -0.38 -6.59 3.78
N THR A 51 0.88 -6.56 4.19
CA THR A 51 1.63 -5.31 4.40
C THR A 51 1.91 -4.58 3.08
N LEU A 52 1.99 -3.24 3.14
CA LEU A 52 2.37 -2.41 1.99
C LEU A 52 3.74 -2.82 1.41
N CYS A 53 4.70 -3.16 2.26
CA CYS A 53 6.04 -3.58 1.84
C CYS A 53 6.06 -4.88 1.04
N ARG A 54 5.02 -5.72 1.14
CA ARG A 54 4.87 -6.94 0.34
C ARG A 54 4.05 -6.75 -0.93
N SER A 55 3.42 -5.57 -1.11
CA SER A 55 2.60 -5.30 -2.28
C SER A 55 3.46 -5.08 -3.53
N ARG A 56 2.92 -5.47 -4.70
CA ARG A 56 3.48 -5.11 -6.02
C ARG A 56 3.59 -3.60 -6.24
N ILE A 57 2.88 -2.78 -5.48
CA ILE A 57 2.92 -1.32 -5.59
C ILE A 57 4.19 -0.76 -4.96
N TRP A 58 4.79 -1.45 -3.99
CA TRP A 58 5.98 -0.99 -3.27
C TRP A 58 7.12 -0.57 -4.19
N GLN A 59 7.37 -1.34 -5.25
CA GLN A 59 8.42 -1.07 -6.24
C GLN A 59 8.19 0.23 -7.05
N HIS A 60 6.97 0.76 -7.06
CA HIS A 60 6.60 1.99 -7.76
C HIS A 60 6.63 3.22 -6.82
N LEU A 61 6.89 3.04 -5.52
CA LEU A 61 6.87 4.11 -4.54
C LEU A 61 8.25 4.77 -4.40
N ARG A 62 8.23 6.09 -4.26
CA ARG A 62 9.39 6.85 -3.79
C ARG A 62 9.28 7.03 -2.29
N VAL A 63 10.15 6.35 -1.53
CA VAL A 63 10.16 6.43 -0.07
C VAL A 63 10.87 7.70 0.40
N ARG A 64 10.27 8.39 1.37
CA ARG A 64 10.83 9.53 2.09
C ARG A 64 10.70 9.29 3.58
N HIS A 65 11.73 9.69 4.33
CA HIS A 65 11.77 9.56 5.78
C HIS A 65 11.76 10.94 6.41
N LEU A 66 10.92 11.10 7.42
CA LEU A 66 10.97 12.27 8.30
C LEU A 66 11.98 11.97 9.41
N HIS A 67 13.01 12.80 9.52
CA HIS A 67 14.11 12.64 10.49
C HIS A 67 13.99 13.58 11.68
N GLU A 68 13.37 14.74 11.47
CA GLU A 68 13.18 15.77 12.48
C GLU A 68 11.68 16.05 12.60
N ASN A 69 11.20 16.02 13.83
CA ASN A 69 9.83 16.42 14.17
C ASN A 69 9.84 17.89 14.59
N MET A 70 8.66 18.51 14.65
CA MET A 70 8.50 19.85 15.22
C MET A 70 8.90 19.91 16.70
#